data_AF-A0A317C6F2-F1
#
_entry.id   AF-A0A317C6F2-F1
#
_cell.length_a   1.000
_cell.length_b   1.000
_cell.length_c   1.000
_cell.angle_alpha   90.00
_cell.angle_beta   90.00
_cell.angle_gamma   90.00
#
_symmetry.space_group_name_H-M   'P 1'
#
loop_
_entity.id
_entity.type
_entity.pdbx_description
1 polymer ?
#
loop_
_entity_poly.entity_id
_entity_poly.type
_entity_poly.pdbx_seq_one_letter_code
_entity_poly.pdbx_strand_id
1 'polypeptide(L)'
;MKLKQSLVLSLAVILTTPLIAADNSGIKNTTLFHQLSLASALEAAQSSIAECRKDTQNVSATVVDRNGLTQVILRDTNASAISSELSRKKAYTAANFQKNTTQLADLSDTAVGRSHGVLMSAGGVLITVNDIIYGAVGVSGSSTGAKDDLCAKAGAQVVIDAIIADKEQAVALEEAKAEVPEVKSKD
;
A
#
# COMPACT_ATOMS: atom_id res chain seq x y z
N MET A 1 51.67 54.72 -6.62
CA MET A 1 51.15 53.96 -7.79
C MET A 1 50.65 52.60 -7.32
N LYS A 2 49.32 52.43 -7.33
CA LYS A 2 48.48 51.22 -7.36
C LYS A 2 48.71 50.07 -6.34
N LEU A 3 47.91 50.09 -5.27
CA LEU A 3 47.42 48.89 -4.57
C LEU A 3 46.48 48.10 -5.51
N LYS A 4 46.67 46.79 -5.65
CA LYS A 4 45.71 45.89 -6.30
C LYS A 4 44.85 45.22 -5.22
N GLN A 5 43.54 45.46 -5.27
CA GLN A 5 42.53 44.91 -4.39
C GLN A 5 42.26 43.44 -4.72
N SER A 6 42.22 42.59 -3.69
CA SER A 6 41.74 41.22 -3.74
C SER A 6 40.21 41.21 -3.79
N LEU A 7 39.63 40.49 -4.75
CA LEU A 7 38.20 40.19 -4.79
C LEU A 7 38.05 38.67 -4.67
N VAL A 8 37.78 38.18 -3.45
CA VAL A 8 37.41 36.78 -3.21
C VAL A 8 35.90 36.72 -3.16
N LEU A 9 35.30 36.12 -4.19
CA LEU A 9 33.86 35.91 -4.31
C LEU A 9 33.47 34.71 -3.43
N SER A 10 32.92 34.95 -2.25
CA SER A 10 32.41 33.89 -1.36
C SER A 10 31.05 33.40 -1.87
N LEU A 11 31.05 32.22 -2.49
CA LEU A 11 29.83 31.50 -2.87
C LEU A 11 29.23 30.86 -1.61
N ALA A 12 28.16 31.44 -1.07
CA ALA A 12 27.40 30.87 0.03
C ALA A 12 26.59 29.67 -0.50
N VAL A 13 27.09 28.46 -0.27
CA VAL A 13 26.35 27.22 -0.50
C VAL A 13 25.31 27.08 0.61
N ILE A 14 24.05 27.37 0.29
CA ILE A 14 22.91 27.11 1.19
C ILE A 14 22.67 25.59 1.13
N LEU A 15 23.10 24.86 2.17
CA LEU A 15 22.69 23.46 2.36
C LEU A 15 21.21 23.47 2.80
N THR A 16 20.31 23.20 1.86
CA THR A 16 18.94 22.81 2.18
C THR A 16 18.97 21.38 2.72
N THR A 17 18.95 21.23 4.05
CA THR A 17 18.69 19.91 4.64
C THR A 17 17.23 19.55 4.39
N PRO A 18 16.91 18.43 3.71
CA PRO A 18 15.53 17.98 3.61
C PRO A 18 15.03 17.65 5.02
N LEU A 19 14.00 18.38 5.45
CA LEU A 19 13.29 18.08 6.69
C LEU A 19 12.49 16.79 6.43
N ILE A 20 13.05 15.66 6.83
CA ILE A 20 12.25 14.44 6.94
C ILE A 20 11.26 14.71 8.07
N ALA A 21 10.00 14.92 7.72
CA ALA A 21 8.89 14.98 8.67
C ALA A 21 8.75 13.61 9.33
N ALA A 22 9.48 13.40 10.42
CA ALA A 22 9.19 12.34 11.35
C ALA A 22 7.88 12.72 12.04
N ASP A 23 6.83 11.89 11.88
CA ASP A 23 5.58 12.00 12.61
C ASP A 23 5.85 11.76 14.11
N ASN A 24 6.22 12.84 14.80
CA ASN A 24 6.72 12.83 16.17
C ASN A 24 5.56 13.17 17.10
N SER A 25 4.61 12.23 17.26
CA SER A 25 3.47 12.36 18.18
C SER A 25 3.86 12.66 19.64
N GLY A 26 5.16 12.58 19.99
CA GLY A 26 5.69 12.88 21.33
C GLY A 26 5.38 11.81 22.37
N ILE A 27 4.61 10.78 22.01
CA ILE A 27 4.22 9.69 22.90
C ILE A 27 5.24 8.56 22.79
N LYS A 28 6.10 8.44 23.80
CA LYS A 28 7.28 7.56 23.79
C LYS A 28 7.00 6.05 23.70
N ASN A 29 5.76 5.62 23.96
CA ASN A 29 5.38 4.21 24.04
C ASN A 29 4.29 3.81 23.03
N THR A 30 4.03 4.62 22.00
CA THR A 30 3.02 4.31 20.97
C THR A 30 3.57 4.58 19.59
N THR A 31 3.04 3.85 18.60
CA THR A 31 3.29 4.11 17.19
C THR A 31 1.99 4.48 16.49
N LEU A 32 2.07 5.44 15.58
CA LEU A 32 1.00 5.70 14.62
C LEU A 32 1.23 4.81 13.40
N PHE A 33 0.15 4.33 12.81
CA PHE A 33 0.19 3.61 11.55
C PHE A 33 -0.99 4.02 10.68
N HIS A 34 -0.73 4.07 9.37
CA HIS A 34 -1.80 4.27 8.41
C HIS A 34 -2.54 2.96 8.16
N GLN A 35 -3.84 3.07 7.94
CA GLN A 35 -4.72 1.95 7.64
C GLN A 35 -5.61 2.31 6.46
N LEU A 36 -5.98 1.30 5.66
CA LEU A 36 -6.97 1.49 4.61
C LEU A 36 -8.29 1.95 5.19
N SER A 37 -8.91 2.92 4.53
CA SER A 37 -10.32 3.23 4.74
C SER A 37 -11.18 2.10 4.17
N LEU A 38 -12.42 1.98 4.67
CA LEU A 38 -13.40 1.05 4.09
C LEU A 38 -13.64 1.34 2.60
N ALA A 39 -13.66 2.62 2.20
CA ALA A 39 -13.88 3.00 0.81
C ALA A 39 -12.75 2.47 -0.10
N SER A 40 -11.49 2.66 0.29
CA SER A 40 -10.33 2.15 -0.44
C SER A 40 -10.31 0.62 -0.47
N ALA A 41 -10.66 -0.04 0.65
CA ALA A 41 -10.74 -1.50 0.69
C ALA A 41 -11.85 -2.05 -0.22
N LEU A 42 -13.00 -1.38 -0.27
CA LEU A 42 -14.10 -1.73 -1.17
C LEU A 42 -13.71 -1.53 -2.63
N GLU A 43 -13.05 -0.42 -2.95
CA GLU A 43 -12.58 -0.10 -4.30
C GLU A 43 -11.55 -1.11 -4.80
N ALA A 44 -10.59 -1.52 -3.96
CA ALA A 44 -9.65 -2.59 -4.31
C ALA A 44 -10.38 -3.90 -4.64
N ALA A 45 -11.33 -4.33 -3.81
CA ALA A 45 -12.08 -5.56 -4.03
C ALA A 45 -12.92 -5.51 -5.32
N GLN A 46 -13.60 -4.38 -5.57
CA GLN A 46 -14.41 -4.17 -6.76
C GLN A 46 -13.54 -4.14 -8.02
N SER A 47 -12.40 -3.44 -7.98
CA SER A 47 -11.46 -3.35 -9.10
C SER A 47 -10.84 -4.71 -9.43
N SER A 48 -10.53 -5.54 -8.43
CA SER A 48 -10.09 -6.92 -8.66
C SER A 48 -11.15 -7.77 -9.38
N ILE A 49 -12.41 -7.70 -8.96
CA ILE A 49 -13.50 -8.43 -9.63
C ILE A 49 -13.69 -7.89 -11.05
N ALA A 50 -13.68 -6.56 -11.22
CA ALA A 50 -13.83 -5.93 -12.53
C ALA A 50 -12.73 -6.35 -13.51
N GLU A 51 -11.48 -6.46 -13.05
CA GLU A 51 -10.36 -6.95 -13.87
C GLU A 51 -10.61 -8.39 -14.34
N CYS A 52 -10.95 -9.29 -13.42
CA CYS A 52 -11.21 -10.69 -13.75
C CYS A 52 -12.41 -10.88 -14.68
N ARG A 53 -13.41 -10.00 -14.60
CA ARG A 53 -14.56 -10.00 -15.51
C ARG A 53 -14.19 -9.68 -16.95
N LYS A 54 -13.09 -8.96 -17.22
CA LYS A 54 -12.61 -8.71 -18.59
C LYS A 54 -12.32 -10.02 -19.34
N ASP A 55 -11.88 -11.03 -18.60
CA ASP A 55 -11.61 -12.40 -19.09
C ASP A 55 -12.74 -13.38 -18.76
N THR A 56 -13.96 -12.89 -18.51
CA THR A 56 -15.15 -13.69 -18.16
C THR A 56 -14.98 -14.58 -16.93
N GLN A 57 -14.04 -14.25 -16.03
CA GLN A 57 -13.80 -14.99 -14.80
C GLN A 57 -14.69 -14.46 -13.68
N ASN A 58 -15.41 -15.34 -12.99
CA ASN A 58 -16.20 -15.00 -11.81
C ASN A 58 -15.41 -15.39 -10.56
N VAL A 59 -14.96 -14.38 -9.78
CA VAL A 59 -14.03 -14.58 -8.66
C VAL A 59 -14.60 -14.03 -7.35
N SER A 60 -13.98 -14.41 -6.23
CA SER A 60 -14.07 -13.65 -4.98
C SER A 60 -12.83 -12.81 -4.79
N ALA A 61 -13.01 -11.62 -4.22
CA ALA A 61 -11.93 -10.74 -3.77
C ALA A 61 -12.11 -10.43 -2.28
N THR A 62 -11.04 -10.57 -1.51
CA THR A 62 -10.98 -10.23 -0.08
C THR A 62 -9.91 -9.19 0.14
N VAL A 63 -10.19 -8.16 0.94
CA VAL A 63 -9.20 -7.17 1.39
C VAL A 63 -9.06 -7.25 2.90
N VAL A 64 -7.81 -7.34 3.35
CA VAL A 64 -7.43 -7.34 4.77
C VAL A 64 -6.62 -6.10 5.11
N ASP A 65 -6.67 -5.68 6.36
CA ASP A 65 -5.75 -4.67 6.89
C ASP A 65 -4.32 -5.21 7.06
N ARG A 66 -3.41 -4.35 7.51
CA ARG A 66 -2.01 -4.71 7.78
C ARG A 66 -1.80 -5.85 8.78
N ASN A 67 -2.78 -6.12 9.65
CA ASN A 67 -2.74 -7.19 10.64
C ASN A 67 -3.41 -8.48 10.11
N GLY A 68 -3.85 -8.49 8.85
CA GLY A 68 -4.57 -9.60 8.25
C GLY A 68 -6.04 -9.69 8.66
N LEU A 69 -6.59 -8.68 9.34
CA LEU A 69 -8.00 -8.65 9.69
C LEU A 69 -8.82 -8.26 8.47
N THR A 70 -9.86 -9.04 8.19
CA THR A 70 -10.70 -8.83 7.01
C THR A 70 -11.53 -7.55 7.14
N GLN A 71 -11.44 -6.68 6.14
CA GLN A 71 -12.30 -5.50 6.02
C GLN A 71 -13.44 -5.74 5.02
N VAL A 72 -13.14 -6.34 3.87
CA VAL A 72 -14.10 -6.54 2.78
C VAL A 72 -13.95 -7.95 2.22
N ILE A 73 -15.08 -8.62 1.97
CA ILE A 73 -15.16 -9.81 1.13
C ILE A 73 -16.27 -9.59 0.11
N LEU A 74 -15.94 -9.70 -1.17
CA LEU A 74 -16.91 -9.72 -2.27
C LEU A 74 -16.82 -11.08 -2.97
N ARG A 75 -17.97 -11.69 -3.22
CA ARG A 75 -18.10 -12.89 -4.07
C ARG A 75 -18.92 -12.52 -5.29
N ASP A 76 -18.36 -12.71 -6.48
CA ASP A 76 -19.14 -12.51 -7.70
C ASP A 76 -20.27 -13.55 -7.81
N THR A 77 -21.33 -13.20 -8.53
CA THR A 77 -22.60 -13.95 -8.60
C THR A 77 -22.37 -15.43 -8.87
N ASN A 78 -21.56 -15.74 -9.88
CA ASN A 78 -21.26 -17.10 -10.34
C ASN A 78 -19.90 -17.63 -9.85
N ALA A 79 -19.23 -16.92 -8.94
CA ALA A 79 -17.97 -17.40 -8.39
C ALA A 79 -18.19 -18.62 -7.50
N SER A 80 -17.28 -19.60 -7.58
CA SER A 80 -17.34 -20.82 -6.76
C SER A 80 -17.47 -20.49 -5.26
N ALA A 81 -18.28 -21.25 -4.52
CA ALA A 81 -18.50 -21.01 -3.09
C ALA A 81 -17.21 -21.02 -2.25
N ILE A 82 -16.23 -21.85 -2.63
CA ILE A 82 -14.94 -21.94 -1.91
C ILE A 82 -14.03 -20.73 -2.18
N SER A 83 -14.27 -19.97 -3.25
CA SER A 83 -13.40 -18.86 -3.65
C SER A 83 -13.31 -17.75 -2.59
N SER A 84 -14.39 -17.50 -1.85
CA SER A 84 -14.39 -16.49 -0.78
C SER A 84 -13.45 -16.89 0.36
N GLU A 85 -13.43 -18.17 0.73
CA GLU A 85 -12.51 -18.72 1.72
C GLU A 85 -11.05 -18.65 1.24
N LEU A 86 -10.78 -19.09 0.02
CA LEU A 86 -9.43 -19.11 -0.53
C LEU A 86 -8.87 -17.71 -0.74
N SER A 87 -9.68 -16.77 -1.25
CA SER A 87 -9.30 -15.37 -1.39
C SER A 87 -8.93 -14.75 -0.03
N ARG A 88 -9.70 -15.03 1.03
CA ARG A 88 -9.38 -14.58 2.39
C ARG A 88 -8.06 -15.14 2.89
N LYS A 89 -7.79 -16.44 2.71
CA LYS A 89 -6.52 -17.05 3.11
C LYS A 89 -5.33 -16.47 2.34
N LYS A 90 -5.48 -16.21 1.05
CA LYS A 90 -4.43 -15.57 0.23
C LYS A 90 -4.14 -14.14 0.71
N ALA A 91 -5.16 -13.34 0.96
CA ALA A 91 -5.02 -11.97 1.50
C ALA A 91 -4.34 -11.99 2.88
N TYR A 92 -4.84 -12.83 3.79
CA TYR A 92 -4.27 -13.03 5.13
C TYR A 92 -2.79 -13.43 5.06
N THR A 93 -2.46 -14.37 4.18
CA THR A 93 -1.09 -14.84 3.97
C THR A 93 -0.22 -13.69 3.47
N ALA A 94 -0.67 -12.94 2.47
CA ALA A 94 0.12 -11.84 1.93
C ALA A 94 0.43 -10.77 3.00
N ALA A 95 -0.57 -10.37 3.79
CA ALA A 95 -0.41 -9.38 4.86
C ALA A 95 0.55 -9.86 5.97
N ASN A 96 0.39 -11.10 6.46
CA ASN A 96 1.15 -11.59 7.61
C ASN A 96 2.58 -12.04 7.25
N PHE A 97 2.80 -12.50 6.02
CA PHE A 97 4.14 -12.82 5.53
C PHE A 97 4.83 -11.62 4.87
N GLN A 98 4.11 -10.50 4.73
CA GLN A 98 4.59 -9.27 4.11
C GLN A 98 5.21 -9.53 2.73
N LYS A 99 4.58 -10.42 1.95
CA LYS A 99 5.00 -10.83 0.61
C LYS A 99 3.79 -11.18 -0.23
N ASN A 100 3.88 -10.99 -1.55
CA ASN A 100 2.88 -11.56 -2.44
C ASN A 100 2.94 -13.08 -2.34
N THR A 101 1.80 -13.76 -2.42
CA THR A 101 1.74 -15.22 -2.22
C THR A 101 2.49 -15.98 -3.33
N THR A 102 2.69 -15.37 -4.50
CA THR A 102 3.56 -15.88 -5.57
C THR A 102 5.01 -16.03 -5.14
N GLN A 103 5.50 -15.18 -4.22
CA GLN A 103 6.86 -15.22 -3.69
C GLN A 103 7.03 -16.26 -2.57
N LEU A 104 5.94 -16.93 -2.17
CA LEU A 104 5.91 -17.91 -1.09
C LEU A 104 5.63 -19.33 -1.59
N ALA A 105 5.51 -19.53 -2.90
CA ALA A 105 5.07 -20.80 -3.49
C ALA A 105 5.95 -22.00 -3.06
N ASP A 106 7.27 -21.80 -2.98
CA ASP A 106 8.23 -22.83 -2.59
C ASP A 106 8.08 -23.27 -1.11
N LEU A 107 7.38 -22.49 -0.30
CA LEU A 107 7.12 -22.78 1.11
C LEU A 107 5.77 -23.48 1.34
N SER A 108 4.95 -23.65 0.29
CA SER A 108 3.57 -24.16 0.41
C SER A 108 3.47 -25.53 1.08
N ASP A 109 4.42 -26.43 0.82
CA ASP A 109 4.45 -27.78 1.38
C ASP A 109 5.20 -27.90 2.73
N THR A 110 5.66 -26.77 3.29
CA THR A 110 6.32 -26.75 4.61
C THR A 110 5.30 -26.79 5.76
N ALA A 111 5.77 -26.98 6.99
CA ALA A 111 4.91 -26.86 8.17
C ALA A 111 4.23 -25.49 8.28
N VAL A 112 4.95 -24.43 7.88
CA VAL A 112 4.42 -23.06 7.87
C VAL A 112 3.39 -22.89 6.76
N GLY A 113 3.67 -23.38 5.55
CA GLY A 113 2.73 -23.32 4.42
C GLY A 113 1.42 -24.07 4.65
N ARG A 114 1.47 -25.15 5.46
CA ARG A 114 0.30 -25.95 5.85
C ARG A 114 -0.39 -25.49 7.13
N SER A 115 0.05 -24.39 7.73
CA SER A 115 -0.56 -23.85 8.95
C SER A 115 -1.99 -23.36 8.69
N HIS A 116 -2.83 -23.41 9.72
CA HIS A 116 -4.23 -23.01 9.60
C HIS A 116 -4.36 -21.55 9.13
N GLY A 117 -5.23 -21.32 8.14
CA GLY A 117 -5.47 -19.99 7.56
C GLY A 117 -4.44 -19.53 6.51
N VAL A 118 -3.31 -20.23 6.37
CA VAL A 118 -2.28 -19.91 5.37
C VAL A 118 -2.63 -20.55 4.03
N LEU A 119 -2.37 -19.81 2.94
CA LEU A 119 -2.46 -20.29 1.57
C LEU A 119 -1.43 -19.60 0.69
N MET A 120 -0.28 -20.24 0.52
CA MET A 120 0.86 -19.76 -0.29
C MET A 120 0.70 -20.12 -1.76
N SER A 121 -0.39 -19.65 -2.38
CA SER A 121 -0.67 -19.82 -3.81
C SER A 121 -1.04 -18.49 -4.44
N ALA A 122 -0.72 -18.31 -5.73
CA ALA A 122 -0.89 -17.06 -6.47
C ALA A 122 -2.29 -16.45 -6.31
N GLY A 123 -2.36 -15.11 -6.20
CA GLY A 123 -3.61 -14.38 -5.97
C GLY A 123 -3.67 -13.57 -4.68
N GLY A 124 -2.65 -13.55 -3.83
CA GLY A 124 -2.53 -12.65 -2.68
C GLY A 124 -1.46 -11.60 -2.94
N VAL A 125 -1.84 -10.32 -2.87
CA VAL A 125 -1.00 -9.17 -3.24
C VAL A 125 -1.01 -8.14 -2.13
N LEU A 126 0.16 -7.70 -1.70
CA LEU A 126 0.32 -6.63 -0.72
C LEU A 126 -0.07 -5.27 -1.29
N ILE A 127 -0.66 -4.44 -0.44
CA ILE A 127 -0.82 -2.99 -0.66
C ILE A 127 0.27 -2.31 0.16
N THR A 128 1.34 -1.86 -0.50
CA THR A 128 2.49 -1.23 0.15
C THR A 128 2.94 0.02 -0.61
N VAL A 129 3.29 1.08 0.12
CA VAL A 129 3.82 2.34 -0.42
C VAL A 129 4.94 2.83 0.50
N ASN A 130 6.14 3.05 -0.05
CA ASN A 130 7.33 3.49 0.70
C ASN A 130 7.58 2.64 1.96
N ASP A 131 7.59 1.30 1.79
CA ASP A 131 7.76 0.30 2.85
C ASP A 131 6.66 0.28 3.94
N ILE A 132 5.61 1.11 3.80
CA ILE A 132 4.44 1.07 4.67
C ILE A 132 3.42 0.09 4.09
N ILE A 133 3.10 -0.95 4.85
CA ILE A 133 2.07 -1.92 4.51
C ILE A 133 0.72 -1.42 5.03
N TYR A 134 -0.21 -1.23 4.10
CA TYR A 134 -1.57 -0.80 4.38
C TYR A 134 -2.53 -1.99 4.52
N GLY A 135 -2.22 -3.10 3.85
CA GLY A 135 -3.03 -4.31 3.84
C GLY A 135 -2.66 -5.25 2.71
N ALA A 136 -3.60 -6.11 2.32
CA ALA A 136 -3.45 -6.98 1.17
C ALA A 136 -4.79 -7.30 0.51
N VAL A 137 -4.75 -7.57 -0.80
CA VAL A 137 -5.85 -8.09 -1.59
C VAL A 137 -5.61 -9.57 -1.86
N GLY A 138 -6.63 -10.39 -1.73
CA GLY A 138 -6.64 -11.79 -2.13
C GLY A 138 -7.74 -12.06 -3.13
N VAL A 139 -7.45 -12.77 -4.21
CA VAL A 139 -8.40 -13.16 -5.25
C VAL A 139 -8.36 -14.67 -5.46
N SER A 140 -9.54 -15.26 -5.67
CA SER A 140 -9.64 -16.68 -6.02
C SER A 140 -10.87 -16.94 -6.89
N GLY A 141 -10.78 -17.94 -7.77
CA GLY A 141 -11.91 -18.45 -8.54
C GLY A 141 -11.69 -18.43 -10.05
N SER A 142 -10.57 -17.87 -10.52
CA SER A 142 -10.22 -17.88 -11.94
C SER A 142 -9.77 -19.27 -12.40
N SER A 143 -9.66 -19.44 -13.72
CA SER A 143 -9.16 -20.68 -14.34
C SER A 143 -7.73 -21.05 -13.93
N THR A 144 -6.90 -20.08 -13.51
CA THR A 144 -5.54 -20.31 -13.01
C THR A 144 -5.20 -19.32 -11.89
N GLY A 145 -4.28 -19.70 -11.00
CA GLY A 145 -3.78 -18.80 -9.95
C GLY A 145 -3.05 -17.57 -10.50
N ALA A 146 -2.44 -17.66 -11.69
CA ALA A 146 -1.82 -16.51 -12.34
C ALA A 146 -2.85 -15.44 -12.74
N LYS A 147 -4.06 -15.85 -13.15
CA LYS A 147 -5.16 -14.91 -13.40
C LYS A 147 -5.68 -14.30 -12.11
N ASP A 148 -5.82 -15.09 -11.04
CA ASP A 148 -6.15 -14.56 -9.71
C ASP A 148 -5.14 -13.47 -9.30
N ASP A 149 -3.84 -13.72 -9.50
CA ASP A 149 -2.76 -12.77 -9.18
C ASP A 149 -2.82 -11.48 -9.99
N LEU A 150 -3.14 -11.58 -11.29
CA LEU A 150 -3.34 -10.42 -12.16
C LEU A 150 -4.48 -9.54 -11.64
N CYS A 151 -5.63 -10.14 -11.30
CA CYS A 151 -6.77 -9.40 -10.78
C CYS A 151 -6.51 -8.80 -9.39
N ALA A 152 -5.80 -9.52 -8.52
CA ALA A 152 -5.40 -9.00 -7.21
C ALA A 152 -4.46 -7.80 -7.36
N LYS A 153 -3.51 -7.85 -8.30
CA LYS A 153 -2.60 -6.72 -8.62
C LYS A 153 -3.38 -5.50 -9.11
N ALA A 154 -4.33 -5.68 -10.02
CA ALA A 154 -5.14 -4.57 -10.52
C ALA A 154 -5.91 -3.87 -9.39
N GLY A 155 -6.53 -4.63 -8.49
CA GLY A 155 -7.23 -4.05 -7.34
C GLY A 155 -6.31 -3.37 -6.33
N ALA A 156 -5.15 -3.97 -6.03
CA ALA A 156 -4.15 -3.35 -5.17
C ALA A 156 -3.58 -2.05 -5.78
N GLN A 157 -3.35 -2.03 -7.09
CA GLN A 157 -2.72 -0.90 -7.78
C GLN A 157 -3.58 0.37 -7.71
N VAL A 158 -4.91 0.25 -7.89
CA VAL A 158 -5.83 1.41 -7.79
C VAL A 158 -5.66 2.14 -6.45
N VAL A 159 -5.54 1.37 -5.36
CA VAL A 159 -5.38 1.93 -4.01
C VAL A 159 -3.95 2.44 -3.78
N ILE A 160 -2.94 1.75 -4.32
CA ILE A 160 -1.54 2.22 -4.26
C ILE A 160 -1.41 3.58 -4.94
N ASP A 161 -1.97 3.73 -6.14
CA ASP A 161 -1.94 4.98 -6.90
C ASP A 161 -2.65 6.11 -6.15
N ALA A 162 -3.82 5.82 -5.57
CA ALA A 162 -4.55 6.78 -4.74
C ALA A 162 -3.74 7.24 -3.51
N ILE A 163 -3.09 6.30 -2.80
CA ILE A 163 -2.25 6.63 -1.63
C ILE A 163 -1.05 7.49 -2.04
N ILE A 164 -0.42 7.20 -3.19
CA ILE A 164 0.70 7.99 -3.71
C ILE A 164 0.23 9.42 -4.01
N ALA A 165 -0.90 9.56 -4.72
CA ALA A 165 -1.47 10.87 -5.04
C ALA A 165 -1.83 11.68 -3.78
N ASP A 166 -2.44 11.04 -2.78
CA ASP A 166 -2.78 11.69 -1.50
C ASP A 166 -1.51 12.17 -0.76
N LYS A 167 -0.43 11.39 -0.79
CA LYS A 167 0.86 11.76 -0.19
C LYS A 167 1.50 12.95 -0.89
N GLU A 168 1.49 12.97 -2.22
CA GLU A 168 2.03 14.10 -3.01
C GLU A 168 1.26 15.39 -2.71
N GLN A 169 -0.07 15.32 -2.60
CA GLN A 169 -0.90 16.47 -2.23
C GLN A 169 -0.62 16.94 -0.81
N ALA A 170 -0.45 16.02 0.15
CA ALA A 170 -0.13 16.37 1.53
C ALA A 170 1.22 17.12 1.65
N VAL A 171 2.25 16.68 0.92
CA VAL A 171 3.55 17.35 0.87
C VAL A 171 3.42 18.76 0.28
N ALA A 172 2.73 18.91 -0.85
CA ALA A 172 2.53 20.22 -1.48
C ALA A 172 1.77 21.20 -0.56
N LEU A 173 0.82 20.70 0.25
CA LEU A 173 0.10 21.50 1.24
C LEU A 173 0.99 21.92 2.43
N GLU A 174 1.95 21.09 2.83
CA GLU A 174 2.94 21.45 3.86
C GLU A 174 3.94 22.48 3.35
N GLU A 175 4.45 22.31 2.13
CA GLU A 175 5.35 23.27 1.47
C GLU A 175 4.68 24.64 1.32
N ALA A 176 3.42 24.68 0.86
CA ALA A 176 2.65 25.91 0.74
C ALA A 176 2.40 26.61 2.08
N LYS A 177 2.32 25.87 3.19
CA LYS A 177 2.20 26.45 4.54
C LYS A 177 3.51 27.03 5.04
N ALA A 178 4.65 26.48 4.64
CA ALA A 178 5.98 26.96 5.01
C ALA A 178 6.37 28.27 4.32
N GLU A 179 5.75 28.59 3.17
CA GLU A 179 6.00 29.83 2.42
C GLU A 179 5.19 31.05 2.89
N VAL A 180 4.26 30.92 3.84
CA VAL A 180 3.54 32.08 4.40
C VAL A 180 4.44 32.76 5.45
N PRO A 181 5.00 33.96 5.17
CA PRO A 181 5.86 34.62 6.13
C PRO A 181 5.04 35.02 7.35
N GLU A 182 5.56 34.68 8.53
CA GLU A 182 5.07 35.14 9.82
C GLU A 182 4.99 36.67 9.80
N VAL A 183 3.78 37.22 9.68
CA VAL A 183 3.53 38.66 9.77
C VAL A 183 3.82 39.06 11.21
N LYS A 184 5.06 39.51 11.47
CA LYS A 184 5.43 40.10 12.75
C LYS A 184 4.55 41.33 12.99
N SER A 185 3.58 41.21 13.91
CA SER A 185 2.89 42.35 14.48
C SER A 185 3.92 43.18 15.25
N LYS A 186 4.26 44.35 14.72
CA LYS A 186 4.97 45.39 15.46
C LYS A 186 3.98 46.03 16.45
N ASP A 187 4.25 45.86 17.73
CA ASP A 187 3.90 46.83 18.78
C ASP A 187 5.20 47.29 19.45
#